data_AF-A0A919R135-F1
#
_entry.id   AF-A0A919R135-F1
#
_cell.length_a   1.000
_cell.length_b   1.000
_cell.length_c   1.000
_cell.angle_alpha   90.00
_cell.angle_beta   90.00
_cell.angle_gamma   90.00
#
_symmetry.space_group_name_H-M   'P 1'
#
loop_
_entity.id
_entity.type
_entity.pdbx_description
1 polymer ?
#
loop_
_entity_poly.entity_id
_entity_poly.type
_entity_poly.pdbx_seq_one_letter_code
_entity_poly.pdbx_strand_id
1 'polypeptide(L)'
;MWIGRAVLWALIVVIVVNGVRAPIERFTQGDQPTGAPVAPTSSGFPEAEAAAFANQFALVYLNFDGTKPDQRIQRLKPFVAEGVEQLGWNGLGRMGAGAAQFSGIEVLDKQNAVVTVVVQSEAQRWKLSVPLYYADGRFVVNGRPALLPAGGAAAPPQQPEPDRDESTEAELRPQLEGFFKAYAAGDDTQLQRFVAQGVTLDGFGGKVTLDDLASVVAPPGGTTREVMAKVVWSLAGSGSPSPGPNSTDPAAQAGTLEQAYRLTVEKQGDNWYVKDIRGATRPVE
;
A
#
# COMPACT_ATOMS: atom_id res chain seq x y z
N MET A 1 -44.00 18.21 -35.21
CA MET A 1 -42.97 17.76 -34.24
C MET A 1 -43.54 17.57 -32.83
N TRP A 2 -44.56 16.73 -32.66
CA TRP A 2 -45.17 16.46 -31.34
C TRP A 2 -45.24 14.96 -31.03
N ILE A 3 -45.29 14.11 -32.07
CA ILE A 3 -45.40 12.64 -31.95
C ILE A 3 -44.09 12.02 -31.41
N GLY A 4 -42.92 12.52 -31.81
CA GLY A 4 -41.63 11.98 -31.35
C GLY A 4 -41.34 12.17 -29.86
N ARG A 5 -41.90 13.21 -29.23
CA ARG A 5 -41.76 13.45 -27.77
C ARG A 5 -42.68 12.55 -26.95
N ALA A 6 -43.87 12.22 -27.45
CA ALA A 6 -44.80 11.33 -26.77
C ALA A 6 -44.27 9.90 -26.66
N VAL A 7 -43.58 9.41 -27.70
CA VAL A 7 -42.95 8.07 -27.69
C VAL A 7 -41.75 8.02 -26.73
N LEU A 8 -40.95 9.09 -26.67
CA LEU A 8 -39.82 9.18 -25.74
C LEU A 8 -40.29 9.20 -24.28
N TRP A 9 -41.34 9.96 -23.96
CA TRP A 9 -41.91 9.98 -22.62
C TRP A 9 -42.57 8.64 -22.23
N ALA A 10 -43.23 7.96 -23.16
CA ALA A 10 -43.80 6.63 -22.91
C ALA A 10 -42.70 5.58 -22.61
N LEU A 11 -41.55 5.64 -23.29
CA LEU A 11 -40.44 4.72 -23.06
C LEU A 11 -39.78 4.92 -21.68
N ILE A 12 -39.61 6.17 -21.26
CA ILE A 12 -39.04 6.52 -19.95
C ILE A 12 -39.96 6.01 -18.81
N VAL A 13 -41.27 6.18 -18.95
CA VAL A 13 -42.24 5.71 -17.94
C VAL A 13 -42.22 4.19 -17.81
N VAL A 14 -42.07 3.44 -18.91
CA VAL A 14 -42.00 1.96 -18.87
C VAL A 14 -40.73 1.47 -18.18
N ILE A 15 -39.58 2.14 -18.38
CA ILE A 15 -38.31 1.78 -17.71
C ILE A 15 -38.38 2.05 -16.22
N VAL A 16 -39.06 3.12 -15.79
CA VAL A 16 -39.22 3.46 -14.36
C VAL A 16 -40.23 2.54 -13.66
N VAL A 17 -41.25 2.02 -14.36
CA VAL A 17 -42.28 1.15 -13.77
C VAL A 17 -41.86 -0.33 -13.69
N ASN A 18 -41.01 -0.82 -14.60
CA ASN A 18 -40.53 -2.21 -14.57
C ASN A 18 -39.18 -2.43 -13.86
N GLY A 19 -38.56 -1.36 -13.35
CA GLY A 19 -37.22 -1.39 -12.76
C GLY A 19 -37.16 -1.52 -11.24
N VAL A 20 -38.18 -2.03 -10.54
CA VAL A 20 -38.09 -2.35 -9.10
C VAL A 20 -39.05 -3.50 -8.71
N ARG A 21 -38.65 -4.76 -8.95
CA ARG A 21 -39.07 -5.89 -8.10
C ARG A 21 -37.90 -6.84 -7.88
N ALA A 22 -37.42 -6.83 -6.64
CA ALA A 22 -36.28 -7.54 -6.08
C ALA A 22 -36.49 -9.06 -5.98
N PRO A 23 -35.46 -9.80 -5.51
CA PRO A 23 -35.65 -10.88 -4.55
C PRO A 23 -35.19 -10.40 -3.16
N ILE A 24 -36.17 -10.03 -2.34
CA ILE A 24 -36.04 -10.00 -0.88
C ILE A 24 -36.44 -11.39 -0.40
N GLU A 25 -35.44 -12.23 -0.13
CA GLU A 25 -35.62 -13.49 0.60
C GLU A 25 -34.53 -13.61 1.66
N ARG A 26 -34.46 -12.65 2.60
CA ARG A 26 -33.77 -12.82 3.90
C ARG A 26 -34.29 -11.83 4.96
N PHE A 27 -35.59 -11.79 5.23
CA PHE A 27 -36.10 -11.10 6.44
C PHE A 27 -37.37 -11.73 7.01
N THR A 28 -37.40 -13.06 7.12
CA THR A 28 -38.35 -13.75 8.00
C THR A 28 -37.62 -14.88 8.72
N GLN A 29 -36.70 -14.53 9.61
CA GLN A 29 -36.28 -15.38 10.73
C GLN A 29 -35.56 -14.51 11.78
N GLY A 30 -36.24 -14.31 12.91
CA GLY A 30 -35.64 -13.86 14.17
C GLY A 30 -35.73 -12.36 14.46
N ASP A 31 -36.75 -11.98 15.25
CA ASP A 31 -36.71 -10.77 16.08
C ASP A 31 -35.43 -10.74 16.93
N GLN A 32 -34.51 -9.83 16.61
CA GLN A 32 -33.55 -9.28 17.55
C GLN A 32 -33.52 -7.76 17.34
N PRO A 33 -33.58 -6.93 18.39
CA PRO A 33 -33.49 -5.48 18.23
C PRO A 33 -32.05 -5.11 17.86
N THR A 34 -31.74 -5.08 16.57
CA THR A 34 -30.53 -4.48 16.04
C THR A 34 -30.72 -2.96 16.06
N GLY A 35 -30.06 -2.30 17.02
CA GLY A 35 -29.88 -0.86 16.99
C GLY A 35 -29.36 -0.43 15.62
N ALA A 36 -29.94 0.62 15.07
CA ALA A 36 -29.49 1.20 13.80
C ALA A 36 -27.97 1.44 13.85
N PRO A 37 -27.23 1.19 12.76
CA PRO A 37 -25.84 1.59 12.67
C PRO A 37 -25.77 3.09 12.90
N VAL A 38 -25.24 3.50 14.04
CA VAL A 38 -24.93 4.90 14.30
C VAL A 38 -23.88 5.27 13.28
N ALA A 39 -24.22 6.11 12.30
CA ALA A 39 -23.22 6.73 11.45
C ALA A 39 -22.18 7.37 12.38
N PRO A 40 -20.86 7.16 12.16
CA PRO A 40 -19.87 7.75 13.05
C PRO A 40 -20.09 9.26 13.05
N THR A 41 -20.59 9.78 14.17
CA THR A 41 -20.61 11.20 14.42
C THR A 41 -19.18 11.65 14.31
N SER A 42 -18.87 12.52 13.35
CA SER A 42 -17.57 13.17 13.34
C SER A 42 -17.40 13.78 14.73
N SER A 43 -16.30 13.41 15.39
CA SER A 43 -16.01 13.84 16.77
C SER A 43 -15.93 15.37 16.89
N GLY A 44 -15.89 16.08 15.75
CA GLY A 44 -15.63 17.51 15.64
C GLY A 44 -14.14 17.84 15.73
N PHE A 45 -13.30 16.84 16.04
CA PHE A 45 -11.86 16.99 16.13
C PHE A 45 -11.23 16.87 14.72
N PRO A 46 -10.34 17.80 14.32
CA PRO A 46 -9.68 17.77 13.02
C PRO A 46 -8.54 16.74 12.96
N GLU A 47 -8.87 15.48 12.66
CA GLU A 47 -7.94 14.35 12.71
C GLU A 47 -6.78 14.44 11.70
N ALA A 48 -7.05 14.90 10.47
CA ALA A 48 -6.04 14.98 9.42
C ALA A 48 -4.96 16.03 9.74
N GLU A 49 -5.38 17.20 10.21
CA GLU A 49 -4.50 18.27 10.63
C GLU A 49 -3.74 17.89 11.91
N ALA A 50 -4.38 17.16 12.84
CA ALA A 50 -3.73 16.63 14.03
C ALA A 50 -2.64 15.61 13.69
N ALA A 51 -2.89 14.72 12.74
CA ALA A 51 -1.90 13.77 12.24
C ALA A 51 -0.67 14.48 11.64
N ALA A 52 -0.91 15.53 10.83
CA ALA A 52 0.17 16.35 10.26
C ALA A 52 0.97 17.08 11.34
N PHE A 53 0.29 17.70 12.30
CA PHE A 53 0.91 18.40 13.44
C PHE A 53 1.77 17.45 14.28
N ALA A 54 1.25 16.27 14.63
CA ALA A 54 1.98 15.27 15.42
C ALA A 54 3.21 14.72 14.69
N ASN A 55 3.14 14.50 13.37
CA ASN A 55 4.29 14.05 12.58
C ASN A 55 5.43 15.09 12.61
N GLN A 56 5.11 16.37 12.41
CA GLN A 56 6.09 17.45 12.49
C GLN A 56 6.70 17.57 13.89
N PHE A 57 5.84 17.54 14.92
CA PHE A 57 6.27 17.57 16.30
C PHE A 57 7.24 16.41 16.62
N ALA A 58 6.92 15.19 16.19
CA ALA A 58 7.73 14.01 16.49
C ALA A 58 9.16 14.11 15.91
N LEU A 59 9.30 14.64 14.70
CA LEU A 59 10.61 14.91 14.10
C LEU A 59 11.40 15.92 14.94
N VAL A 60 10.77 16.95 15.49
CA VAL A 60 11.47 17.92 16.36
C VAL A 60 11.77 17.33 17.73
N TYR A 61 10.83 16.63 18.34
CA TYR A 61 10.92 16.08 19.69
C TYR A 61 12.06 15.06 19.82
N LEU A 62 12.21 14.17 18.83
CA LEU A 62 13.19 13.09 18.80
C LEU A 62 14.52 13.47 18.12
N ASN A 63 14.62 14.65 17.50
CA ASN A 63 15.90 15.17 17.01
C ASN A 63 16.52 16.13 18.04
N PHE A 64 17.37 15.58 18.91
CA PHE A 64 18.06 16.35 19.95
C PHE A 64 19.57 16.15 19.90
N ASP A 65 20.31 17.18 20.30
CA ASP A 65 21.77 17.17 20.38
C ASP A 65 22.18 18.01 21.59
N GLY A 66 22.79 17.37 22.59
CA GLY A 66 23.22 18.00 23.83
C GLY A 66 24.30 19.08 23.65
N THR A 67 24.93 19.18 22.48
CA THR A 67 25.82 20.29 22.13
C THR A 67 25.06 21.55 21.70
N LYS A 68 23.77 21.45 21.41
CA LYS A 68 22.91 22.51 20.86
C LYS A 68 21.50 22.52 21.51
N PRO A 69 21.38 22.55 22.84
CA PRO A 69 20.08 22.44 23.52
C PRO A 69 19.10 23.58 23.16
N ASP A 70 19.60 24.80 23.01
CA ASP A 70 18.78 25.97 22.66
C ASP A 70 18.12 25.83 21.29
N GLN A 71 18.80 25.19 20.32
CA GLN A 71 18.23 24.97 18.99
C GLN A 71 16.99 24.10 19.06
N ARG A 72 16.98 23.08 19.92
CA ARG A 72 15.80 22.23 20.13
C ARG A 72 14.68 23.00 20.80
N ILE A 73 14.98 23.77 21.85
CA ILE A 73 13.98 24.58 22.56
C ILE A 73 13.28 25.53 21.57
N GLN A 74 14.03 26.23 20.72
CA GLN A 74 13.46 27.13 19.70
C GLN A 74 12.57 26.39 18.70
N ARG A 75 12.98 25.19 18.26
CA ARG A 75 12.19 24.38 17.33
C ARG A 75 10.92 23.81 17.95
N LEU A 76 10.88 23.60 19.27
CA LEU A 76 9.70 23.09 19.97
C LEU A 76 8.62 24.15 20.21
N LYS A 77 8.98 25.44 20.24
CA LYS A 77 8.05 26.55 20.52
C LYS A 77 6.74 26.52 19.73
N PRO A 78 6.70 26.18 18.42
CA PRO A 78 5.45 26.14 17.67
C PRO A 78 4.47 25.05 18.12
N PHE A 79 4.93 24.07 18.91
CA PHE A 79 4.17 22.87 19.25
C PHE A 79 3.70 22.82 20.70
N VAL A 80 4.23 23.68 21.57
CA VAL A 80 4.00 23.62 23.02
C VAL A 80 3.42 24.94 23.53
N ALA A 81 2.71 24.87 24.65
CA ALA A 81 2.23 26.06 25.33
C ALA A 81 3.41 26.91 25.86
N GLU A 82 3.19 28.20 26.05
CA GLU A 82 4.19 29.08 26.65
C GLU A 82 4.65 28.57 28.02
N GLY A 83 5.95 28.65 28.29
CA GLY A 83 6.56 28.18 29.53
C GLY A 83 6.82 26.67 29.60
N VAL A 84 6.39 25.87 28.61
CA VAL A 84 6.75 24.45 28.53
C VAL A 84 8.09 24.30 27.83
N GLU A 85 9.08 23.77 28.56
CA GLU A 85 10.42 23.55 28.03
C GLU A 85 10.84 22.06 28.07
N GLN A 86 11.64 21.67 27.09
CA GLN A 86 12.38 20.40 26.97
C GLN A 86 11.57 19.09 26.98
N LEU A 87 10.32 19.09 27.42
CA LEU A 87 9.37 17.96 27.41
C LEU A 87 9.98 16.65 27.99
N GLY A 88 10.79 16.76 29.04
CA GLY A 88 11.40 15.62 29.74
C GLY A 88 12.79 15.20 29.25
N TRP A 89 13.37 15.88 28.27
CA TRP A 89 14.79 15.72 27.95
C TRP A 89 15.67 16.40 29.02
N ASN A 90 16.82 15.79 29.36
CA ASN A 90 17.76 16.29 30.37
C ASN A 90 18.90 17.14 29.77
N GLY A 91 18.83 17.47 28.48
CA GLY A 91 19.86 18.22 27.76
C GLY A 91 21.08 17.40 27.34
N LEU A 92 21.12 16.10 27.62
CA LEU A 92 22.27 15.23 27.33
C LEU A 92 22.00 14.26 26.18
N GLY A 93 23.07 13.82 25.53
CA GLY A 93 23.03 12.82 24.47
C GLY A 93 22.57 13.38 23.12
N ARG A 94 22.41 12.48 22.15
CA ARG A 94 22.00 12.82 20.80
C ARG A 94 21.05 11.75 20.24
N MET A 95 20.05 12.18 19.51
CA MET A 95 19.14 11.30 18.76
C MET A 95 18.81 11.93 17.41
N GLY A 96 18.74 11.09 16.38
CA GLY A 96 18.44 11.47 15.01
C GLY A 96 17.25 10.68 14.47
N ALA A 97 16.03 11.22 14.56
CA ALA A 97 14.87 10.60 13.92
C ALA A 97 14.93 10.83 12.41
N GLY A 98 14.91 9.74 11.63
CA GLY A 98 14.98 9.77 10.17
C GLY A 98 13.62 10.10 9.54
N ALA A 99 12.62 9.26 9.78
CA ALA A 99 11.27 9.46 9.27
C ALA A 99 10.23 9.26 10.40
N ALA A 100 9.16 10.05 10.35
CA ALA A 100 7.98 9.91 11.21
C ALA A 100 6.73 9.78 10.33
N GLN A 101 5.85 8.85 10.68
CA GLN A 101 4.62 8.55 9.94
C GLN A 101 3.46 8.36 10.89
N PHE A 102 2.29 8.87 10.51
CA PHE A 102 1.07 8.67 11.28
C PHE A 102 0.72 7.18 11.35
N SER A 103 0.34 6.70 12.54
CA SER A 103 -0.06 5.31 12.78
C SER A 103 -1.50 5.17 13.26
N GLY A 104 -2.04 6.16 13.96
CA GLY A 104 -3.38 6.09 14.53
C GLY A 104 -3.66 7.28 15.44
N ILE A 105 -4.94 7.49 15.71
CA ILE A 105 -5.43 8.55 16.59
C ILE A 105 -6.54 7.98 17.48
N GLU A 106 -6.50 8.34 18.75
CA GLU A 106 -7.58 8.11 19.69
C GLU A 106 -8.18 9.48 20.05
N VAL A 107 -9.36 9.77 19.51
CA VAL A 107 -10.09 11.01 19.82
C VAL A 107 -10.84 10.82 21.13
N LEU A 108 -10.49 11.62 22.13
CA LEU A 108 -11.11 11.58 23.45
C LEU A 108 -12.37 12.46 23.48
N ASP A 109 -12.31 13.64 22.86
CA ASP A 109 -13.43 14.57 22.71
C ASP A 109 -13.17 15.58 21.56
N LYS A 110 -14.00 16.62 21.45
CA LYS A 110 -13.90 17.67 20.41
C LYS A 110 -12.58 18.46 20.40
N GLN A 111 -11.86 18.45 21.51
CA GLN A 111 -10.66 19.23 21.75
C GLN A 111 -9.44 18.36 22.07
N ASN A 112 -9.62 17.13 22.53
CA ASN A 112 -8.52 16.28 22.98
C ASN A 112 -8.40 15.01 22.13
N ALA A 113 -7.16 14.69 21.76
CA ALA A 113 -6.83 13.42 21.12
C ALA A 113 -5.40 12.97 21.46
N VAL A 114 -5.15 11.68 21.33
CA VAL A 114 -3.81 11.10 21.42
C VAL A 114 -3.42 10.57 20.04
N VAL A 115 -2.40 11.16 19.44
CA VAL A 115 -1.89 10.74 18.13
C VAL A 115 -0.69 9.82 18.32
N THR A 116 -0.72 8.66 17.68
CA THR A 116 0.42 7.75 17.62
C THR A 116 1.12 7.90 16.27
N VAL A 117 2.43 8.14 16.31
CA VAL A 117 3.28 8.15 15.12
C VAL A 117 4.33 7.04 15.23
N VAL A 118 4.64 6.40 14.11
CA VAL A 118 5.79 5.49 13.99
C VAL A 118 7.00 6.31 13.58
N VAL A 119 8.12 6.12 14.27
CA VAL A 119 9.39 6.78 13.99
C VAL A 119 10.43 5.72 13.68
N GLN A 120 11.18 5.94 12.59
CA GLN A 120 12.34 5.13 12.23
C GLN A 120 13.62 5.92 12.45
N SER A 121 14.56 5.33 13.19
CA SER A 121 15.89 5.84 13.45
C SER A 121 16.88 4.71 13.18
N GLU A 122 17.68 4.84 12.12
CA GLU A 122 18.57 3.78 11.65
C GLU A 122 17.83 2.43 11.50
N ALA A 123 18.27 1.40 12.23
CA ALA A 123 17.65 0.07 12.25
C ALA A 123 16.49 -0.06 13.25
N GLN A 124 16.22 0.95 14.08
CA GLN A 124 15.25 0.88 15.15
C GLN A 124 13.93 1.57 14.77
N ARG A 125 12.83 0.93 15.16
CA ARG A 125 11.48 1.45 14.97
C ARG A 125 10.77 1.56 16.32
N TRP A 126 10.17 2.71 16.55
CA TRP A 126 9.43 3.01 17.77
C TRP A 126 8.09 3.65 17.41
N LYS A 127 7.18 3.71 18.38
CA LYS A 127 5.99 4.55 18.33
C LYS A 127 6.16 5.70 19.31
N LEU A 128 5.69 6.88 18.95
CA LEU A 128 5.58 8.02 19.84
C LEU A 128 4.10 8.38 19.98
N SER A 129 3.58 8.30 21.19
CA SER A 129 2.26 8.77 21.55
C SER A 129 2.34 10.26 21.93
N VAL A 130 1.52 11.09 21.28
CA VAL A 130 1.53 12.54 21.36
C VAL A 130 0.14 13.02 21.79
N PRO A 131 -0.01 13.46 23.05
CA PRO A 131 -1.27 14.05 23.52
C PRO A 131 -1.44 15.46 22.97
N LEU A 132 -2.58 15.71 22.30
CA LEU A 132 -2.90 16.97 21.63
C LEU A 132 -4.17 17.60 22.21
N TYR A 133 -4.15 18.93 22.25
CA TYR A 133 -5.31 19.77 22.47
C TYR A 133 -5.56 20.67 21.25
N TYR A 134 -6.83 20.85 20.89
CA TYR A 134 -7.30 21.65 19.77
C TYR A 134 -8.28 22.73 20.24
N ALA A 135 -7.97 23.98 19.93
CA ALA A 135 -8.84 25.12 20.14
C ALA A 135 -8.51 26.26 19.16
N ASP A 136 -9.51 27.05 18.79
CA ASP A 136 -9.35 28.23 17.92
C ASP A 136 -8.57 27.96 16.63
N GLY A 137 -8.79 26.79 16.01
CA GLY A 137 -8.10 26.42 14.77
C GLY A 137 -6.64 25.98 14.94
N ARG A 138 -6.15 25.79 16.17
CA ARG A 138 -4.75 25.52 16.48
C ARG A 138 -4.58 24.29 17.36
N PHE A 139 -3.43 23.63 17.22
CA PHE A 139 -3.03 22.49 18.05
C PHE A 139 -1.91 22.86 19.00
N VAL A 140 -1.88 22.18 20.13
CA VAL A 140 -0.76 22.19 21.07
C VAL A 140 -0.56 20.81 21.67
N VAL A 141 0.68 20.44 21.96
CA VAL A 141 0.99 19.27 22.77
C VAL A 141 0.67 19.60 24.23
N ASN A 142 -0.37 18.97 24.79
CA ASN A 142 -0.90 19.28 26.13
C ASN A 142 -0.42 18.33 27.23
N GLY A 143 0.51 17.41 26.92
CA GLY A 143 1.09 16.46 27.87
C GLY A 143 2.46 15.94 27.45
N ARG A 144 3.07 15.08 28.27
CA ARG A 144 4.37 14.47 27.93
C ARG A 144 4.17 13.38 26.87
N PRO A 145 4.89 13.42 25.74
CA PRO A 145 4.89 12.32 24.80
C PRO A 145 5.49 11.05 25.41
N ALA A 146 5.00 9.88 24.99
CA ALA A 146 5.47 8.59 25.45
C ALA A 146 6.09 7.77 24.31
N LEU A 147 7.30 7.24 24.51
CA LEU A 147 7.92 6.30 23.58
C LEU A 147 7.39 4.88 23.86
N LEU A 148 6.94 4.21 22.82
CA LEU A 148 6.31 2.90 22.86
C LEU A 148 7.04 1.95 21.88
N PRO A 149 7.03 0.63 22.12
CA PRO A 149 7.55 -0.33 21.16
C PRO A 149 6.71 -0.33 19.87
N ALA A 150 7.35 -0.47 18.71
CA ALA A 150 6.64 -0.51 17.42
C ALA A 150 5.81 -1.80 17.21
N GLY A 151 6.14 -2.87 17.95
CA GLY A 151 5.64 -4.23 17.72
C GLY A 151 6.54 -5.00 16.76
N GLY A 152 6.49 -6.34 16.85
CA GLY A 152 7.20 -7.24 15.95
C GLY A 152 6.42 -7.50 14.65
N ALA A 153 7.07 -8.18 13.71
CA ALA A 153 6.38 -8.70 12.53
C ALA A 153 5.31 -9.73 12.93
N ALA A 154 4.16 -9.69 12.24
CA ALA A 154 3.17 -10.75 12.37
C ALA A 154 3.66 -12.03 11.69
N ALA A 155 3.33 -13.20 12.25
CA ALA A 155 3.54 -14.48 11.61
C ALA A 155 2.30 -14.82 10.76
N PRO A 156 2.40 -14.89 9.42
CA PRO A 156 1.30 -15.38 8.61
C PRO A 156 1.06 -16.87 8.88
N PRO A 157 -0.18 -17.37 8.74
CA PRO A 157 -0.44 -18.80 8.83
C PRO A 157 0.30 -19.55 7.73
N GLN A 158 0.82 -20.74 8.04
CA GLN A 158 1.39 -21.63 7.03
C GLN A 158 0.27 -22.09 6.07
N GLN A 159 0.53 -21.98 4.77
CA GLN A 159 -0.38 -22.44 3.73
C GLN A 159 0.20 -23.69 3.08
N PRO A 160 -0.62 -24.71 2.77
CA PRO A 160 -0.14 -25.89 2.05
C PRO A 160 0.31 -25.49 0.64
N GLU A 161 1.27 -26.25 0.12
CA GLU A 161 1.69 -26.13 -1.28
C GLU A 161 0.49 -26.44 -2.20
N PRO A 162 0.25 -25.65 -3.25
CA PRO A 162 -0.85 -25.92 -4.16
C PRO A 162 -0.59 -27.19 -4.98
N ASP A 163 -1.65 -27.90 -5.32
CA ASP A 163 -1.59 -28.94 -6.35
C ASP A 163 -1.05 -28.35 -7.67
N ARG A 164 -0.37 -29.18 -8.46
CA ARG A 164 0.31 -28.75 -9.69
C ARG A 164 -0.21 -29.50 -10.91
N ASP A 165 -0.39 -28.76 -12.00
CA ASP A 165 -0.67 -29.26 -13.34
C ASP A 165 0.55 -28.98 -14.22
N GLU A 166 1.49 -29.93 -14.22
CA GLU A 166 2.79 -29.80 -14.92
C GLU A 166 2.63 -29.59 -16.44
N SER A 167 1.57 -30.13 -17.04
CA SER A 167 1.28 -29.92 -18.47
C SER A 167 0.95 -28.46 -18.74
N THR A 168 0.11 -27.85 -17.90
CA THR A 168 -0.25 -26.45 -18.04
C THR A 168 0.92 -25.52 -17.69
N GLU A 169 1.77 -25.89 -16.72
CA GLU A 169 3.00 -25.15 -16.41
C GLU A 169 3.95 -25.13 -17.61
N ALA A 170 4.13 -26.26 -18.30
CA ALA A 170 4.94 -26.36 -19.51
C ALA A 170 4.38 -25.52 -20.67
N GLU A 171 3.04 -25.50 -20.84
CA GLU A 171 2.38 -24.62 -21.82
C GLU A 171 2.59 -23.13 -21.49
N LEU A 172 2.52 -22.75 -20.21
CA LEU A 172 2.60 -21.37 -19.77
C LEU A 172 4.01 -20.80 -19.77
N ARG A 173 5.04 -21.59 -19.49
CA ARG A 173 6.42 -21.10 -19.33
C ARG A 173 6.91 -20.22 -20.50
N PRO A 174 6.90 -20.67 -21.77
CA PRO A 174 7.37 -19.82 -22.89
C PRO A 174 6.50 -18.57 -23.09
N GLN A 175 5.19 -18.68 -22.83
CA GLN A 175 4.25 -17.58 -22.93
C GLN A 175 4.53 -16.51 -21.86
N LEU A 176 4.80 -16.94 -20.62
CA LEU A 176 5.13 -16.07 -19.50
C LEU A 176 6.53 -15.45 -19.65
N GLU A 177 7.51 -16.17 -20.19
CA GLU A 177 8.82 -15.57 -20.53
C GLU A 177 8.66 -14.43 -21.54
N GLY A 178 7.87 -14.64 -22.60
CA GLY A 178 7.56 -13.59 -23.58
C GLY A 178 6.82 -12.42 -22.97
N PHE A 179 5.81 -12.70 -22.15
CA PHE A 179 5.06 -11.70 -21.39
C PHE A 179 5.99 -10.85 -20.51
N PHE A 180 6.84 -11.46 -19.68
CA PHE A 180 7.71 -10.72 -18.76
C PHE A 180 8.81 -9.94 -19.47
N LYS A 181 9.29 -10.39 -20.64
CA LYS A 181 10.17 -9.59 -21.50
C LYS A 181 9.46 -8.34 -22.02
N ALA A 182 8.23 -8.47 -22.52
CA ALA A 182 7.44 -7.34 -22.99
C ALA A 182 7.04 -6.40 -21.83
N TYR A 183 6.71 -6.96 -20.67
CA TYR A 183 6.38 -6.23 -19.44
C TYR A 183 7.58 -5.42 -18.94
N ALA A 184 8.80 -5.98 -19.00
CA ALA A 184 10.03 -5.28 -18.68
C ALA A 184 10.30 -4.10 -19.63
N ALA A 185 10.17 -4.34 -20.94
CA ALA A 185 10.39 -3.34 -21.97
C ALA A 185 9.39 -2.18 -21.89
N GLY A 186 8.14 -2.45 -21.50
CA GLY A 186 7.06 -1.46 -21.52
C GLY A 186 6.65 -1.05 -22.95
N ASP A 187 6.80 -1.95 -23.91
CA ASP A 187 6.27 -1.79 -25.27
C ASP A 187 4.83 -2.31 -25.30
N ASP A 188 3.86 -1.40 -25.28
CA ASP A 188 2.42 -1.72 -25.28
C ASP A 188 2.02 -2.65 -26.43
N THR A 189 2.64 -2.51 -27.61
CA THR A 189 2.32 -3.33 -28.78
C THR A 189 2.79 -4.76 -28.62
N GLN A 190 3.96 -4.96 -28.01
CA GLN A 190 4.45 -6.31 -27.69
C GLN A 190 3.69 -6.90 -26.53
N LEU A 191 3.41 -6.12 -25.49
CA LEU A 191 2.71 -6.57 -24.29
C LEU A 191 1.29 -7.01 -24.61
N GLN A 192 0.58 -6.31 -25.50
CA GLN A 192 -0.78 -6.67 -25.93
C GLN A 192 -0.87 -8.07 -26.55
N ARG A 193 0.24 -8.65 -27.04
CA ARG A 193 0.26 -10.01 -27.61
C ARG A 193 0.12 -11.11 -26.56
N PHE A 194 0.42 -10.78 -25.31
CA PHE A 194 0.43 -11.71 -24.18
C PHE A 194 -0.73 -11.46 -23.23
N VAL A 195 -1.51 -10.41 -23.47
CA VAL A 195 -2.58 -9.95 -22.60
C VAL A 195 -3.95 -10.25 -23.22
N ALA A 196 -4.92 -10.61 -22.39
CA ALA A 196 -6.26 -10.97 -22.84
C ALA A 196 -6.93 -9.79 -23.58
N GLN A 197 -7.84 -10.08 -24.52
CA GLN A 197 -8.54 -9.04 -25.25
C GLN A 197 -9.27 -8.07 -24.32
N GLY A 198 -9.12 -6.76 -24.60
CA GLY A 198 -9.73 -5.69 -23.80
C GLY A 198 -9.03 -5.40 -22.46
N VAL A 199 -7.91 -6.08 -22.16
CA VAL A 199 -7.07 -5.79 -21.00
C VAL A 199 -5.86 -4.97 -21.45
N THR A 200 -5.49 -3.99 -20.63
CA THR A 200 -4.28 -3.16 -20.76
C THR A 200 -3.51 -3.23 -19.45
N LEU A 201 -2.19 -3.37 -19.53
CA LEU A 201 -1.28 -3.43 -18.39
C LEU A 201 -0.12 -2.48 -18.64
N ASP A 202 0.30 -1.72 -17.63
CA ASP A 202 1.47 -0.87 -17.71
C ASP A 202 2.75 -1.70 -17.50
N GLY A 203 3.73 -1.57 -18.40
CA GLY A 203 5.04 -2.18 -18.23
C GLY A 203 6.04 -1.30 -17.48
N PHE A 204 7.24 -1.83 -17.22
CA PHE A 204 8.30 -1.14 -16.50
C PHE A 204 9.04 -0.06 -17.31
N GLY A 205 8.80 0.01 -18.63
CA GLY A 205 9.40 1.03 -19.50
C GLY A 205 10.92 0.93 -19.61
N GLY A 206 11.46 -0.31 -19.60
CA GLY A 206 12.89 -0.59 -19.75
C GLY A 206 13.75 -0.32 -18.51
N LYS A 207 13.14 -0.06 -17.35
CA LYS A 207 13.87 0.16 -16.08
C LYS A 207 14.47 -1.12 -15.49
N VAL A 208 13.95 -2.26 -15.92
CA VAL A 208 14.43 -3.60 -15.55
C VAL A 208 14.47 -4.46 -16.81
N THR A 209 15.24 -5.54 -16.78
CA THR A 209 15.21 -6.60 -17.80
C THR A 209 14.91 -7.94 -17.15
N LEU A 210 14.20 -8.82 -17.86
CA LEU A 210 14.03 -10.20 -17.40
C LEU A 210 15.40 -10.88 -17.41
N ASP A 211 15.85 -11.31 -16.23
CA ASP A 211 17.05 -12.15 -16.07
C ASP A 211 16.64 -13.63 -16.19
N ASP A 212 15.65 -14.05 -15.39
CA ASP A 212 15.14 -15.43 -15.40
C ASP A 212 13.65 -15.53 -15.03
N LEU A 213 12.98 -16.55 -15.58
CA LEU A 213 11.69 -17.06 -15.10
C LEU A 213 11.94 -18.36 -14.34
N ALA A 214 12.31 -18.22 -13.07
CA ALA A 214 12.76 -19.33 -12.23
C ALA A 214 11.72 -20.44 -12.10
N SER A 215 10.46 -20.09 -11.78
CA SER A 215 9.38 -21.08 -11.66
C SER A 215 8.03 -20.56 -12.12
N VAL A 216 7.18 -21.50 -12.56
CA VAL A 216 5.76 -21.30 -12.88
C VAL A 216 5.01 -22.43 -12.21
N VAL A 217 4.02 -22.08 -11.39
CA VAL A 217 3.16 -23.02 -10.68
C VAL A 217 1.72 -22.78 -11.13
N ALA A 218 1.11 -23.80 -11.74
CA ALA A 218 -0.26 -23.72 -12.22
C ALA A 218 -1.10 -24.81 -11.52
N PRO A 219 -2.12 -24.45 -10.72
CA PRO A 219 -3.01 -25.44 -10.16
C PRO A 219 -3.90 -26.07 -11.25
N PRO A 220 -4.41 -27.28 -11.00
CA PRO A 220 -5.46 -27.88 -11.83
C PRO A 220 -6.65 -26.93 -11.95
N GLY A 221 -7.22 -26.81 -13.15
CA GLY A 221 -8.32 -25.89 -13.37
C GLY A 221 -8.85 -25.87 -14.80
N GLY A 222 -9.82 -24.97 -15.03
CA GLY A 222 -10.43 -24.76 -16.33
C GLY A 222 -9.59 -23.88 -17.26
N THR A 223 -10.28 -23.19 -18.18
CA THR A 223 -9.68 -22.26 -19.14
C THR A 223 -9.29 -20.92 -18.51
N THR A 224 -9.71 -20.63 -17.28
CA THR A 224 -9.20 -19.48 -16.51
C THR A 224 -8.55 -20.00 -15.25
N ARG A 225 -7.32 -19.58 -14.98
CA ARG A 225 -6.52 -20.08 -13.86
C ARG A 225 -5.79 -18.95 -13.15
N GLU A 226 -5.60 -19.13 -11.85
CA GLU A 226 -4.68 -18.33 -11.06
C GLU A 226 -3.36 -19.09 -10.98
N VAL A 227 -2.29 -18.51 -11.52
CA VAL A 227 -0.96 -19.12 -11.57
C VAL A 227 0.04 -18.26 -10.84
N MET A 228 1.10 -18.88 -10.34
CA MET A 228 2.19 -18.18 -9.67
C MET A 228 3.45 -18.26 -10.51
N ALA A 229 4.23 -17.18 -10.53
CA ALA A 229 5.50 -17.12 -11.23
C ALA A 229 6.57 -16.49 -10.33
N LYS A 230 7.75 -17.11 -10.28
CA LYS A 230 8.95 -16.51 -9.68
C LYS A 230 9.81 -15.95 -10.81
N VAL A 231 10.09 -14.66 -10.73
CA VAL A 231 10.77 -13.89 -11.77
C VAL A 231 11.98 -13.21 -11.15
N VAL A 232 13.12 -13.32 -11.82
CA VAL A 232 14.34 -12.60 -11.46
C VAL A 232 14.49 -11.43 -12.44
N TRP A 233 14.53 -10.22 -11.89
CA TRP A 233 14.78 -9.01 -12.64
C TRP A 233 16.24 -8.61 -12.52
N SER A 234 16.87 -8.18 -13.61
CA SER A 234 18.09 -7.39 -13.56
C SER A 234 17.72 -5.92 -13.49
N LEU A 235 18.26 -5.21 -12.50
CA LEU A 235 18.05 -3.78 -12.31
C LEU A 235 19.10 -3.03 -13.12
N ALA A 236 18.66 -2.15 -14.03
CA ALA A 236 19.58 -1.26 -14.72
C ALA A 236 20.27 -0.36 -13.66
N GLY A 237 21.59 -0.50 -13.51
CA GLY A 237 22.36 0.31 -12.58
C GLY A 237 22.12 1.79 -12.87
N SER A 238 21.49 2.50 -11.93
CA SER A 238 21.20 3.91 -12.06
C SER A 238 22.49 4.73 -11.93
N GLY A 239 23.17 4.96 -13.07
CA GLY A 239 24.04 6.11 -13.31
C GLY A 239 25.41 6.13 -12.62
N SER A 240 26.44 5.62 -13.29
CA SER A 240 27.81 6.15 -13.42
C SER A 240 28.65 5.22 -14.32
N PRO A 241 29.73 5.68 -14.98
CA PRO A 241 30.34 4.96 -16.09
C PRO A 241 30.77 3.58 -15.65
N SER A 242 30.51 2.60 -16.52
CA SER A 242 30.95 1.22 -16.39
C SER A 242 32.32 1.21 -15.72
N PRO A 243 32.46 0.63 -14.52
CA PRO A 243 33.77 0.37 -13.99
C PRO A 243 34.51 -0.46 -15.05
N GLY A 244 35.82 -0.28 -15.16
CA GLY A 244 36.63 -1.22 -15.93
C GLY A 244 36.24 -2.66 -15.55
N PRO A 245 36.39 -3.64 -16.45
CA PRO A 245 35.83 -5.00 -16.34
C PRO A 245 36.15 -5.79 -15.05
N ASN A 246 36.91 -5.21 -14.11
CA ASN A 246 37.40 -5.79 -12.86
C ASN A 246 37.02 -4.98 -11.59
N SER A 247 35.93 -4.20 -11.57
CA SER A 247 35.52 -3.54 -10.32
C SER A 247 35.02 -4.54 -9.29
N THR A 248 35.59 -4.46 -8.09
CA THR A 248 35.19 -5.22 -6.91
C THR A 248 34.19 -4.48 -6.02
N ASP A 249 33.77 -3.26 -6.41
CA ASP A 249 32.74 -2.51 -5.70
C ASP A 249 31.36 -3.16 -5.93
N PRO A 250 30.70 -3.72 -4.91
CA PRO A 250 29.38 -4.34 -5.05
C PRO A 250 28.32 -3.37 -5.55
N ALA A 251 28.45 -2.07 -5.27
CA ALA A 251 27.52 -1.04 -5.76
C ALA A 251 27.65 -0.77 -7.27
N ALA A 252 28.75 -1.22 -7.87
CA ALA A 252 29.04 -1.03 -9.28
C ALA A 252 28.73 -2.28 -10.13
N GLN A 253 28.24 -3.35 -9.51
CA GLN A 253 27.77 -4.57 -10.16
C GLN A 253 26.26 -4.48 -10.46
N ALA A 254 25.81 -5.13 -11.54
CA ALA A 254 24.38 -5.21 -11.83
C ALA A 254 23.67 -6.05 -10.76
N GLY A 255 22.69 -5.47 -10.07
CA GLY A 255 21.91 -6.16 -9.05
C GLY A 255 20.75 -6.95 -9.67
N THR A 256 20.45 -8.11 -9.08
CA THR A 256 19.23 -8.87 -9.39
C THR A 256 18.20 -8.76 -8.27
N LEU A 257 16.93 -8.90 -8.62
CA LEU A 257 15.80 -8.86 -7.69
C LEU A 257 14.82 -9.99 -8.02
N GLU A 258 14.69 -10.95 -7.12
CA GLU A 258 13.67 -12.00 -7.21
C GLU A 258 12.30 -11.46 -6.73
N GLN A 259 11.26 -11.71 -7.53
CA GLN A 259 9.88 -11.33 -7.23
C GLN A 259 8.92 -12.47 -7.54
N ALA A 260 7.94 -12.67 -6.67
CA ALA A 260 6.86 -13.62 -6.86
C ALA A 260 5.58 -12.91 -7.30
N TYR A 261 5.01 -13.37 -8.40
CA TYR A 261 3.79 -12.85 -9.00
C TYR A 261 2.66 -13.87 -8.91
N ARG A 262 1.45 -13.37 -8.72
CA ARG A 262 0.21 -14.06 -9.03
C ARG A 262 -0.35 -13.47 -10.31
N LEU A 263 -0.69 -14.33 -11.26
CA LEU A 263 -1.31 -13.96 -12.52
C LEU A 263 -2.67 -14.65 -12.66
N THR A 264 -3.66 -13.93 -13.17
CA THR A 264 -4.86 -14.57 -13.74
C THR A 264 -4.60 -14.77 -15.23
N VAL A 265 -4.64 -16.02 -15.68
CA VAL A 265 -4.47 -16.39 -17.10
C VAL A 265 -5.76 -16.99 -17.66
N GLU A 266 -6.01 -16.74 -18.94
CA GLU A 266 -7.15 -17.28 -19.68
C GLU A 266 -6.68 -17.94 -20.98
N LYS A 267 -7.15 -19.15 -21.24
CA LYS A 267 -6.91 -19.89 -22.48
C LYS A 267 -7.88 -19.39 -23.54
N GLN A 268 -7.37 -18.80 -24.62
CA GLN A 268 -8.13 -18.36 -25.79
C GLN A 268 -7.58 -19.10 -27.02
N GLY A 269 -8.34 -20.08 -27.51
CA GLY A 269 -7.83 -21.05 -28.48
C GLY A 269 -6.74 -21.92 -27.86
N ASP A 270 -5.58 -21.98 -28.50
CA ASP A 270 -4.43 -22.77 -28.04
C ASP A 270 -3.45 -22.00 -27.14
N ASN A 271 -3.68 -20.69 -26.96
CA ASN A 271 -2.76 -19.81 -26.25
C ASN A 271 -3.33 -19.33 -24.91
N TRP A 272 -2.43 -19.11 -23.94
CA TRP A 272 -2.75 -18.50 -22.66
C TRP A 272 -2.46 -17.00 -22.68
N TYR A 273 -3.36 -16.21 -22.10
CA TYR A 273 -3.25 -14.76 -22.06
C TYR A 273 -3.38 -14.26 -20.63
N VAL A 274 -2.56 -13.29 -20.26
CA VAL A 274 -2.59 -12.65 -18.94
C VAL A 274 -3.76 -11.67 -18.88
N LYS A 275 -4.61 -11.82 -17.88
CA LYS A 275 -5.74 -10.93 -17.58
C LYS A 275 -5.46 -9.97 -16.44
N ASP A 276 -4.60 -10.38 -15.50
CA ASP A 276 -4.24 -9.60 -14.31
C ASP A 276 -2.90 -10.09 -13.75
N ILE A 277 -2.15 -9.18 -13.12
CA ILE A 277 -0.87 -9.46 -12.45
C ILE A 277 -0.77 -8.68 -11.14
N ARG A 278 -0.29 -9.33 -10.08
CA ARG A 278 -0.05 -8.71 -8.77
C ARG A 278 1.01 -9.47 -7.97
N GLY A 279 1.44 -8.92 -6.83
CA GLY A 279 2.34 -9.62 -5.92
C GLY A 279 1.71 -10.90 -5.37
N ALA A 280 2.49 -11.97 -5.30
CA ALA A 280 2.04 -13.23 -4.71
C ALA A 280 1.79 -13.07 -3.20
N THR A 281 0.73 -13.70 -2.71
CA THR A 281 0.40 -13.73 -1.26
C THR A 281 0.98 -14.96 -0.56
N ARG A 282 1.74 -15.77 -1.29
CA ARG A 282 2.40 -16.99 -0.83
C ARG A 282 3.84 -16.96 -1.34
N PRO A 283 4.80 -17.53 -0.59
CA PRO A 283 6.08 -17.89 -1.16
C PRO A 283 5.83 -18.81 -2.36
N VAL A 284 6.52 -18.55 -3.46
CA VAL A 284 6.61 -19.47 -4.59
C VAL A 284 8.01 -20.06 -4.44
N GLU A 285 8.12 -21.35 -4.17
CA GLU A 285 9.43 -22.01 -4.13
C GLU A 285 9.81 -22.55 -5.51
#